data_AF-A0AAV1WJG1-F1
#
_entry.id   AF-A0AAV1WJG1-F1
#
_cell.length_a   1.000
_cell.length_b   1.000
_cell.length_c   1.000
_cell.angle_alpha   90.00
_cell.angle_beta   90.00
_cell.angle_gamma   90.00
#
_symmetry.space_group_name_H-M   'P 1'
#
loop_
_entity.id
_entity.type
_entity.pdbx_description
1 polymer ?
#
loop_
_entity_poly.entity_id
_entity_poly.type
_entity_poly.pdbx_seq_one_letter_code
_entity_poly.pdbx_strand_id
1 'polypeptide(L)' 'MAPEYAMEGLFSEKSDVFSYGVLLLEIVSGKKNSSFYNNDESQSLLGYAWNLWNEDILHL' A
#
# COMPACT_ATOMS: atom_id res chain seq x y z
N MET A 1 0.52 5.97 -3.81
CA MET A 1 -0.62 6.85 -4.18
C MET A 1 -1.72 6.00 -4.78
N ALA A 2 -2.97 6.48 -4.73
CA ALA A 2 -4.08 5.83 -5.43
C ALA A 2 -3.79 5.76 -6.94
N PRO A 3 -4.01 4.62 -7.61
CA PRO A 3 -3.67 4.44 -9.02
C PRO A 3 -4.42 5.41 -9.92
N GLU A 4 -5.71 5.66 -9.67
CA GLU A 4 -6.53 6.61 -10.41
C GLU A 4 -6.04 8.05 -10.27
N TYR A 5 -5.54 8.43 -9.09
CA TYR A 5 -4.93 9.74 -8.89
C TYR A 5 -3.59 9.85 -9.62
N ALA A 6 -2.74 8.82 -9.52
CA ALA A 6 -1.39 8.84 -10.11
C ALA A 6 -1.39 8.76 -11.64
N MET A 7 -2.32 8.00 -12.22
CA MET A 7 -2.39 7.76 -13.67
C MET A 7 -3.26 8.78 -14.39
N GLU A 8 -4.39 9.17 -13.78
CA GLU A 8 -5.42 9.97 -14.45
C GLU A 8 -5.62 11.35 -13.79
N GLY A 9 -4.93 11.64 -12.69
CA GLY A 9 -5.11 12.89 -11.93
C GLY A 9 -6.46 12.99 -11.23
N LEU A 10 -7.17 11.86 -11.08
CA LEU A 10 -8.50 11.85 -10.48
C LEU A 10 -8.41 11.98 -8.96
N PHE A 11 -8.76 13.16 -8.47
CA PHE A 11 -8.92 13.43 -7.04
C PHE A 11 -10.37 13.15 -6.61
N SER A 12 -10.54 12.36 -5.57
CA SER A 12 -11.85 12.01 -5.01
C SER A 12 -11.75 11.57 -3.55
N GLU A 13 -12.90 11.48 -2.88
CA GLU A 13 -12.98 10.85 -1.56
C GLU A 13 -12.46 9.40 -1.57
N LYS A 14 -12.55 8.70 -2.71
CA LYS A 14 -12.05 7.32 -2.84
C LYS A 14 -10.52 7.27 -2.87
N SER A 15 -9.88 8.17 -3.60
CA SER A 15 -8.42 8.27 -3.64
C SER A 15 -7.84 8.68 -2.27
N ASP A 16 -8.60 9.48 -1.51
CA ASP A 16 -8.24 9.87 -0.14
C ASP A 16 -8.33 8.69 0.83
N VAL A 17 -9.41 7.91 0.79
CA VAL A 17 -9.57 6.68 1.59
C VAL A 17 -8.46 5.67 1.25
N PHE A 18 -8.13 5.49 -0.02
CA PHE A 18 -7.02 4.61 -0.42
C PHE A 18 -5.69 5.07 0.16
N SER A 19 -5.38 6.36 0.04
CA SER A 19 -4.13 6.94 0.54
C SER A 19 -4.03 6.86 2.07
N TYR A 20 -5.16 7.02 2.77
CA TYR A 20 -5.24 6.81 4.21
C TYR A 20 -4.96 5.35 4.60
N GLY A 21 -5.50 4.38 3.85
CA GLY A 21 -5.20 2.95 4.08
C GLY A 21 -3.71 2.63 3.91
N VAL A 22 -3.07 3.19 2.89
CA VAL A 22 -1.61 3.05 2.71
C VAL A 22 -0.84 3.68 3.88
N LEU A 23 -1.25 4.87 4.34
CA LEU A 23 -0.62 5.53 5.50
C LEU A 23 -0.74 4.68 6.77
N LEU A 24 -1.91 4.08 7.02
CA LEU A 24 -2.10 3.16 8.14
C LEU A 24 -1.13 1.97 8.06
N LEU A 25 -0.99 1.36 6.87
CA LEU A 25 -0.03 0.27 6.66
C LEU A 25 1.40 0.71 6.98
N GLU A 26 1.82 1.91 6.55
CA GLU A 26 3.15 2.45 6.88
C GLU A 26 3.34 2.66 8.38
N ILE A 27 2.31 3.13 9.09
CA ILE A 27 2.34 3.34 10.55
C ILE A 27 2.48 2.00 11.29
N VAL A 28 1.63 1.03 10.98
CA VAL A 28 1.64 -0.26 11.70
C VAL A 28 2.84 -1.12 11.35
N SER A 29 3.33 -1.04 10.10
CA SER A 29 4.50 -1.82 9.68
C SER A 29 5.82 -1.13 10.00
N GLY A 30 5.82 0.18 10.27
CA GLY A 30 7.03 0.99 10.41
C GLY A 30 7.91 1.04 9.16
N LYS A 31 7.37 0.65 7.99
CA LYS A 31 8.10 0.58 6.71
C LYS A 31 7.55 1.64 5.77
N LYS A 32 8.43 2.38 5.10
CA LYS A 32 8.04 3.35 4.07
C LYS A 32 7.56 2.61 2.82
N ASN A 33 6.48 3.09 2.21
CA ASN A 33 5.96 2.57 0.95
C ASN A 33 7.04 2.59 -0.16
N SER A 34 7.92 3.60 -0.16
CA SER A 34 9.02 3.74 -1.12
C SER A 34 10.18 2.76 -0.94
N SER A 35 10.27 2.02 0.18
CA SER A 35 11.41 1.11 0.41
C SER A 35 11.35 -0.18 -0.41
N PHE A 36 10.22 -0.45 -1.07
CA PHE A 36 9.97 -1.69 -1.80
C PHE A 36 10.49 -1.67 -3.25
N TYR A 37 11.06 -0.56 -3.72
CA TYR A 37 11.58 -0.43 -5.09
C TYR A 37 12.94 -1.14 -5.33
N ASN A 38 13.62 -1.62 -4.29
CA ASN A 38 15.03 -2.07 -4.38
C ASN A 38 15.28 -3.57 -4.12
N ASN A 39 14.27 -4.38 -3.79
CA ASN A 39 14.42 -5.83 -3.69
C ASN A 39 13.76 -6.47 -4.92
N ASP A 40 14.36 -7.55 -5.44
CA ASP A 40 14.04 -8.28 -6.68
C ASP A 40 12.55 -8.65 -6.91
N GLU A 41 11.70 -8.46 -5.91
CA GLU A 41 10.25 -8.49 -6.04
C GLU A 41 9.72 -7.08 -5.73
N SER A 42 9.38 -6.34 -6.79
CA SER A 42 8.75 -5.00 -6.78
C SER A 42 7.34 -4.99 -6.16
N GLN A 43 7.12 -5.75 -5.08
CA GLN A 43 5.89 -5.75 -4.32
C GLN A 43 5.84 -4.48 -3.49
N SER A 44 5.00 -3.52 -3.88
CA SER A 44 4.64 -2.39 -3.00
C SER A 44 4.28 -2.88 -1.58
N LEU A 45 4.38 -2.00 -0.57
CA LEU A 45 3.94 -2.31 0.80
C LEU A 45 2.52 -2.92 0.83
N LEU A 46 1.66 -2.46 -0.07
CA LEU A 46 0.31 -2.97 -0.25
C LEU A 46 0.29 -4.42 -0.77
N GLY A 47 1.13 -4.74 -1.76
CA GLY A 47 1.28 -6.10 -2.27
C GLY A 47 1.83 -7.08 -1.22
N TYR A 48 2.80 -6.62 -0.42
CA TYR A 48 3.31 -7.40 0.70
C TYR A 48 2.23 -7.67 1.76
N ALA A 49 1.46 -6.64 2.16
CA ALA A 49 0.35 -6.80 3.09
C ALA A 49 -0.75 -7.73 2.54
N TRP A 50 -1.04 -7.64 1.24
CA TRP A 50 -2.01 -8.51 0.56
C TRP A 50 -1.58 -9.99 0.59
N ASN A 51 -0.31 -10.28 0.31
CA ASN A 51 0.22 -11.63 0.36
C ASN A 51 0.15 -12.21 1.78
N LEU A 52 0.58 -11.43 2.78
CA LEU A 52 0.48 -11.84 4.19
C LEU A 52 -0.96 -12.09 4.65
N TRP A 53 -1.93 -11.33 4.14
CA TRP A 53 -3.34 -11.55 4.43
C TRP A 53 -3.86 -12.85 3.80
N ASN A 54 -3.50 -13.13 2.54
CA ASN A 54 -3.89 -14.38 1.88
C ASN A 54 -3.20 -15.62 2.45
N GLU A 55 -2.01 -15.48 3.02
CA GLU A 55 -1.29 -16.55 3.71
C GLU A 55 -1.81 -16.81 5.13
N ASP A 56 -2.83 -16.07 5.57
CA ASP A 56 -3.44 -16.15 6.92
C ASP A 56 -2.43 -15.86 8.06
N ILE A 57 -1.34 -15.14 7.73
CA ILE A 57 -0.25 -14.80 8.67
C ILE A 57 -0.56 -13.49 9.40
N LEU A 58 -1.32 -12.58 8.77
CA LEU A 58 -1.84 -11.36 9.40
C LEU A 58 -3.14 -11.68 10.14
N HIS A 59 -3.03 -12.13 11.39
CA HIS A 59 -4.11 -12.03 12.38
C HIS A 59 -4.09 -10.63 13.00
N LEU A 60 -4.54 -9.61 12.25
CA LEU A 60 -4.85 -8.29 12.79
C LEU A 60 -6.23 -8.27 13.45
#